data_AF-A0A7C4EYI9-F1
#
_entry.id   AF-A0A7C4EYI9-F1
#
_cell.length_a   1.000
_cell.length_b   1.000
_cell.length_c   1.000
_cell.angle_alpha   90.00
_cell.angle_beta   90.00
_cell.angle_gamma   90.00
#
_symmetry.space_group_name_H-M   'P 1'
#
loop_
_entity.id
_entity.type
_entity.pdbx_description
1 polymer ?
#
loop_
_entity_poly.entity_id
_entity_poly.type
_entity_poly.pdbx_seq_one_letter_code
_entity_poly.pdbx_strand_id
1 'polypeptide(L)'
;KGVEEELETIAEECKTKLEKVRVFSETGSPAEEIVAFAKAKAVDLIVMGTHGWTGAKHLLVGSTAENVVRTSECPVLTVRVSPHKA
;
A
#
# COMPACT_ATOMS: atom_id res chain seq x y z
N LYS A 1 -4.88 -2.37 -18.84
CA LYS A 1 -5.91 -2.77 -17.85
C LYS A 1 -6.17 -1.58 -16.95
N GLY A 2 -7.39 -1.39 -16.47
CA GLY A 2 -7.67 -0.31 -15.51
C GLY A 2 -7.04 -0.64 -14.15
N VAL A 3 -6.68 0.36 -13.35
CA VAL A 3 -6.16 0.16 -11.98
C VAL A 3 -7.09 -0.72 -11.14
N GLU A 4 -8.40 -0.54 -11.30
CA GLU A 4 -9.43 -1.34 -10.63
C GLU A 4 -9.39 -2.82 -11.03
N GLU A 5 -9.15 -3.12 -12.31
CA GLU A 5 -9.04 -4.50 -12.81
C GLU A 5 -7.78 -5.20 -12.25
N GLU A 6 -6.68 -4.46 -12.10
CA GLU A 6 -5.45 -4.96 -11.48
C GLU A 6 -5.65 -5.22 -9.98
N LEU A 7 -6.35 -4.32 -9.26
CA LEU A 7 -6.67 -4.49 -7.85
C LEU A 7 -7.58 -5.70 -7.60
N GLU A 8 -8.60 -5.90 -8.45
CA GLU A 8 -9.48 -7.09 -8.40
C GLU A 8 -8.67 -8.39 -8.58
N THR A 9 -7.75 -8.40 -9.55
CA THR A 9 -6.88 -9.57 -9.79
C THR A 9 -6.06 -9.92 -8.55
N ILE A 10 -5.43 -8.93 -7.92
CA ILE A 10 -4.64 -9.12 -6.69
C ILE A 10 -5.54 -9.57 -5.54
N ALA A 11 -6.75 -9.02 -5.43
CA ALA A 11 -7.69 -9.38 -4.38
C ALA A 11 -8.12 -10.85 -4.47
N GLU A 12 -8.39 -11.35 -5.68
CA GLU A 12 -8.70 -12.77 -5.92
C GLU A 12 -7.55 -13.69 -5.49
N GLU A 13 -6.30 -13.34 -5.81
CA GLU A 13 -5.15 -14.10 -5.34
C GLU A 13 -5.05 -14.12 -3.81
N CYS A 14 -5.31 -12.99 -3.16
CA CYS A 14 -5.29 -12.89 -1.69
C CYS A 14 -6.42 -13.68 -1.02
N LYS A 15 -7.61 -13.79 -1.62
CA LYS A 15 -8.75 -14.55 -1.08
C LYS A 15 -8.43 -16.04 -0.91
N THR A 16 -7.42 -16.56 -1.60
CA THR A 16 -6.96 -17.95 -1.41
C THR A 16 -6.28 -18.20 -0.06
N LYS A 17 -5.83 -17.15 0.62
CA LYS A 17 -5.08 -17.22 1.90
C LYS A 17 -5.70 -16.39 3.03
N LEU A 18 -6.57 -15.44 2.69
CA LEU A 18 -7.18 -14.52 3.64
C LEU A 18 -8.71 -14.68 3.62
N GLU A 19 -9.30 -14.75 4.80
CA GLU A 19 -10.75 -14.93 4.97
C GLU A 19 -11.58 -13.76 4.41
N LYS A 20 -11.05 -12.53 4.50
CA LYS A 20 -11.76 -11.33 4.06
C LYS A 20 -10.84 -10.34 3.39
N VAL A 21 -11.09 -10.09 2.10
CA VAL A 21 -10.38 -9.10 1.30
C VAL A 21 -11.39 -8.06 0.81
N ARG A 22 -11.07 -6.78 0.98
CA ARG A 22 -11.86 -5.65 0.47
C ARG A 22 -10.94 -4.70 -0.27
N VAL A 23 -11.35 -4.29 -1.46
CA VAL A 23 -10.63 -3.34 -2.31
C VAL A 23 -11.29 -1.97 -2.17
N PHE A 24 -10.46 -0.94 -2.09
CA PHE A 24 -10.86 0.46 -2.08
C PHE A 24 -9.98 1.22 -3.07
N SER A 25 -10.56 2.23 -3.71
CA SER A 25 -9.87 3.12 -4.64
C SER A 25 -10.32 4.55 -4.32
N GLU A 26 -9.35 5.44 -4.16
CA GLU A 26 -9.58 6.85 -3.86
C GLU A 26 -8.73 7.70 -4.82
N THR A 27 -9.15 8.94 -5.05
CA THR A 27 -8.42 9.89 -5.91
C THR A 27 -7.94 11.08 -5.09
N GLY A 28 -6.64 11.32 -5.07
CA GLY A 28 -6.05 12.42 -4.30
C GLY A 28 -4.55 12.24 -4.10
N SER A 29 -4.01 12.92 -3.09
CA SER A 29 -2.63 12.73 -2.62
C SER A 29 -2.53 11.36 -1.94
N PRO A 30 -1.74 10.39 -2.45
CA PRO A 30 -1.80 9.01 -1.96
C PRO A 30 -1.53 8.88 -0.45
N ALA A 31 -0.58 9.64 0.07
CA ALA A 31 -0.26 9.59 1.50
C ALA A 31 -1.39 10.15 2.37
N GLU A 32 -2.05 11.22 1.93
CA GLU A 32 -3.18 11.83 2.66
C GLU A 32 -4.39 10.90 2.65
N GLU A 33 -4.73 10.33 1.49
CA GLU A 33 -5.88 9.41 1.36
C GLU A 33 -5.67 8.12 2.15
N ILE A 34 -4.47 7.54 2.15
CA ILE A 34 -4.15 6.35 2.96
C ILE A 34 -4.35 6.63 4.46
N VAL A 35 -3.85 7.76 4.95
CA VAL A 35 -3.94 8.14 6.38
C VAL A 35 -5.38 8.47 6.76
N ALA A 36 -6.09 9.23 5.92
CA ALA A 36 -7.49 9.56 6.14
C ALA A 36 -8.38 8.29 6.17
N PHE A 37 -8.15 7.37 5.23
CA PHE A 37 -8.85 6.09 5.19
C PHE A 37 -8.57 5.25 6.45
N ALA A 38 -7.30 5.12 6.83
CA ALA A 38 -6.90 4.35 8.02
C ALA A 38 -7.56 4.90 9.29
N LYS A 39 -7.63 6.22 9.44
CA LYS A 39 -8.33 6.89 10.54
C LYS A 39 -9.84 6.65 10.48
N ALA A 40 -10.47 6.87 9.33
CA ALA A 40 -11.92 6.73 9.15
C ALA A 40 -12.42 5.29 9.37
N LYS A 41 -11.58 4.30 9.06
CA LYS A 41 -11.90 2.87 9.23
C LYS A 41 -11.33 2.25 10.52
N ALA A 42 -10.65 3.04 11.36
CA ALA A 42 -9.97 2.57 12.55
C ALA A 42 -9.07 1.36 12.27
N VAL A 43 -8.19 1.49 11.28
CA VAL A 43 -7.25 0.43 10.88
C VAL A 43 -6.16 0.26 11.95
N ASP A 44 -5.91 -0.98 12.36
CA ASP A 44 -4.93 -1.31 13.40
C ASP A 44 -3.47 -1.28 12.92
N LEU A 45 -3.23 -1.50 11.63
CA LEU A 45 -1.89 -1.55 11.02
C LEU A 45 -1.96 -1.22 9.53
N ILE A 46 -1.07 -0.33 9.07
CA ILE A 46 -0.82 -0.11 7.65
C ILE A 46 0.40 -0.92 7.24
N VAL A 47 0.32 -1.67 6.13
CA VAL A 47 1.45 -2.39 5.54
C VAL A 47 1.75 -1.83 4.15
N MET A 48 2.99 -1.39 3.92
CA MET A 48 3.39 -0.79 2.65
C MET A 48 4.72 -1.34 2.13
N GLY A 49 4.78 -1.60 0.83
CA GLY A 49 6.04 -1.80 0.12
C GLY A 49 6.82 -0.48 0.01
N THR A 50 8.14 -0.52 0.22
CA THR A 50 8.99 0.69 0.20
C THR A 50 9.73 0.92 -1.11
N HIS A 51 9.55 0.05 -2.10
CA HIS A 51 10.16 0.16 -3.44
C HIS A 51 9.08 0.00 -4.52
N GLY A 52 9.19 0.78 -5.60
CA GLY A 52 8.33 0.69 -6.79
C GLY A 52 9.00 -0.01 -7.97
N TRP A 53 8.29 -0.10 -9.10
CA TRP A 53 8.77 -0.68 -10.36
C TRP A 53 9.99 0.04 -10.98
N THR A 54 10.31 1.26 -10.56
CA THR A 54 11.37 2.08 -11.15
C THR A 54 12.63 2.13 -10.30
N GLY A 55 13.48 1.10 -10.43
CA GLY A 55 14.95 1.17 -10.54
C GLY A 55 15.81 2.13 -9.68
N ALA A 56 15.33 2.71 -8.58
CA ALA A 56 16.12 3.61 -7.74
C ALA A 56 17.03 2.80 -6.82
N LYS A 57 18.24 2.46 -7.31
CA LYS A 57 19.25 1.67 -6.59
C LYS A 57 19.71 2.27 -5.24
N HIS A 58 19.28 3.48 -4.87
CA HIS A 58 19.86 4.21 -3.73
C HIS A 58 18.89 5.02 -2.84
N LEU A 59 17.56 4.95 -3.00
CA LEU A 59 16.64 5.69 -2.12
C LEU A 59 15.96 4.77 -1.11
N LEU A 60 16.33 4.98 0.15
CA LEU A 60 15.76 4.44 1.37
C LEU A 60 14.30 4.96 1.49
N VAL A 61 13.31 4.07 1.51
CA VAL A 61 11.87 4.36 1.70
C VAL A 61 11.28 5.32 0.63
N GLY A 62 10.40 4.82 -0.25
CA GLY A 62 9.69 5.68 -1.21
C GLY A 62 8.92 6.83 -0.54
N SER A 63 8.87 8.00 -1.18
CA SER A 63 8.33 9.25 -0.59
C SER A 63 6.89 9.12 -0.07
N THR A 64 6.04 8.33 -0.72
CA THR A 64 4.69 8.03 -0.21
C THR A 64 4.73 7.25 1.09
N ALA A 65 5.52 6.17 1.17
CA ALA A 65 5.64 5.37 2.37
C ALA A 65 6.28 6.18 3.51
N GLU A 66 7.25 7.03 3.22
CA GLU A 66 7.85 7.94 4.20
C GLU A 66 6.79 8.89 4.78
N ASN A 67 5.99 9.53 3.92
CA ASN A 67 4.94 10.44 4.35
C ASN A 67 3.91 9.73 5.23
N VAL A 68 3.45 8.53 4.83
CA VAL A 68 2.50 7.73 5.62
C VAL A 68 3.09 7.34 6.97
N VAL A 69 4.35 6.89 7.03
CA VAL A 69 5.04 6.58 8.29
C VAL A 69 5.09 7.79 9.22
N ARG A 70 5.30 9.00 8.67
CA ARG A 70 5.41 10.22 9.45
C ARG A 70 4.06 10.73 9.99
N THR A 71 2.96 10.49 9.28
CA THR A 71 1.67 11.13 9.58
C THR A 71 0.56 10.18 10.02
N SER A 72 0.77 8.87 10.01
CA SER A 72 -0.23 7.90 10.47
C SER A 72 -0.43 7.91 11.98
N GLU A 73 -1.67 7.77 12.43
CA GLU A 73 -2.03 7.62 13.85
C GLU A 73 -1.88 6.15 14.33
N CYS A 74 -1.85 5.19 13.40
CA CYS A 74 -1.63 3.77 13.70
C CYS A 74 -0.23 3.31 13.24
N PRO A 75 0.27 2.16 13.75
CA PRO A 75 1.54 1.59 13.32
C PRO A 75 1.62 1.38 11.81
N VAL A 76 2.82 1.57 11.27
CA VAL A 76 3.12 1.35 9.85
C VAL A 76 4.27 0.35 9.71
N LEU A 77 4.00 -0.79 9.08
CA LEU A 77 4.99 -1.81 8.73
C LEU A 77 5.45 -1.59 7.29
N THR A 78 6.74 -1.26 7.14
CA THR A 78 7.37 -1.14 5.83
C THR A 78 8.05 -2.44 5.42
N VAL A 79 7.68 -2.95 4.25
CA VAL A 79 8.28 -4.16 3.67
C VAL A 79 9.28 -3.74 2.60
N ARG A 80 10.54 -4.15 2.78
CA ARG A 80 11.56 -4.01 1.74
C ARG A 80 11.31 -5.08 0.67
N VAL A 81 10.73 -4.69 -0.45
CA VAL A 81 10.48 -5.60 -1.56
C VAL A 81 11.72 -5.68 -2.45
N SER A 82 12.23 -6.90 -2.64
CA SER A 82 13.16 -7.19 -3.74
C SER A 82 12.37 -7.09 -5.05
N PRO A 83 12.99 -6.66 -6.17
CA PRO A 83 12.31 -6.64 -7.46
C PRO A 83 11.65 -8.00 -7.73
N HIS A 84 10.37 -7.99 -8.11
CA HIS A 84 9.71 -9.18 -8.61
C HIS A 84 10.47 -9.59 -9.88
N LYS A 85 11.14 -10.75 -9.87
CA LYS A 85 11.69 -11.32 -11.10
C LYS A 85 10.48 -11.68 -11.96
N ALA A 86 10.28 -10.90 -13.02
CA ALA A 86 9.38 -11.26 -14.11
C ALA A 86 9.77 -12.62 -14.70
#